data_AF-A0A9W8CRI4-F1
#
_entry.id   AF-A0A9W8CRI4-F1
#
_cell.length_a   1.000
_cell.length_b   1.000
_cell.length_c   1.000
_cell.angle_alpha   90.00
_cell.angle_beta   90.00
_cell.angle_gamma   90.00
#
_symmetry.space_group_name_H-M   'P 1'
#
loop_
_entity.id
_entity.type
_entity.pdbx_description
1 polymer ?
#
loop_
_entity_poly.entity_id
_entity_poly.type
_entity_poly.pdbx_seq_one_letter_code
_entity_poly.pdbx_strand_id
1 'polypeptide(L)'
;MDAVFDKLDASVTQALQTLFPPTSAATTPTAQQRAHDFAAHVSLAHAHLADLRSAADGTRPTLGASGSDEHVEVAREIEDIRADIRRKDEVLERHRGMLGELGQKLRRMADENAGE
;
A
#
# COMPACT_ATOMS: atom_id res chain seq x y z
N MET A 1 6.90 -16.35 7.93
CA MET A 1 6.18 -15.14 7.47
C MET A 1 7.15 -14.10 6.91
N ASP A 2 8.38 -14.00 7.41
CA ASP A 2 9.41 -13.03 6.98
C ASP A 2 9.63 -12.95 5.47
N ALA A 3 9.74 -14.08 4.76
CA ALA A 3 9.94 -14.09 3.31
C ALA A 3 8.78 -13.47 2.47
N VAL A 4 7.60 -13.30 3.06
CA VAL A 4 6.45 -12.63 2.43
C VAL A 4 6.54 -11.12 2.65
N PHE A 5 6.95 -10.70 3.85
CA PHE A 5 7.17 -9.29 4.17
C PHE A 5 8.38 -8.71 3.42
N ASP A 6 9.47 -9.47 3.29
CA ASP A 6 10.63 -9.08 2.47
C ASP A 6 10.26 -8.84 1.01
N LYS A 7 9.36 -9.67 0.46
CA LYS A 7 8.83 -9.49 -0.90
C LYS A 7 7.93 -8.26 -1.02
N LEU A 8 7.15 -7.96 0.03
CA LEU A 8 6.29 -6.79 0.05
C LEU A 8 7.12 -5.50 0.13
N ASP A 9 8.13 -5.47 1.00
CA ASP A 9 9.06 -4.33 1.14
C ASP A 9 9.87 -4.08 -0.14
N ALA A 10 10.33 -5.15 -0.81
CA ALA A 10 10.98 -5.04 -2.10
C ALA A 10 10.04 -4.44 -3.17
N SER A 11 8.77 -4.86 -3.18
CA SER A 11 7.76 -4.38 -4.13
C SER A 11 7.39 -2.91 -3.90
N VAL A 12 7.26 -2.49 -2.63
CA VAL A 12 7.03 -1.08 -2.25
C VAL A 12 8.24 -0.21 -2.61
N THR A 13 9.45 -0.70 -2.34
CA THR A 13 10.69 0.00 -2.69
C THR A 13 10.80 0.21 -4.20
N GLN A 14 10.46 -0.81 -5.00
CA GLN A 14 10.46 -0.74 -6.45
C GLN A 14 9.41 0.26 -6.98
N ALA A 15 8.23 0.31 -6.35
CA ALA A 15 7.17 1.27 -6.68
C ALA A 15 7.58 2.72 -6.38
N LEU A 16 8.31 2.95 -5.28
CA LEU A 16 8.83 4.28 -4.95
C LEU A 16 9.92 4.73 -5.92
N GLN A 17 10.78 3.81 -6.37
CA GLN A 17 11.82 4.08 -7.36
C GLN A 17 11.24 4.42 -8.74
N THR A 18 10.06 3.91 -9.10
CA THR A 18 9.36 4.33 -10.32
C THR A 18 8.76 5.73 -10.21
N LEU A 19 8.31 6.17 -9.04
CA LEU A 19 7.83 7.55 -8.81
C LEU A 19 8.98 8.57 -8.77
N PHE A 20 10.09 8.20 -8.14
CA PHE A 20 11.28 9.04 -7.92
C PHE A 20 12.53 8.38 -8.49
N PRO A 21 12.68 8.31 -9.82
CA PRO A 21 13.86 7.73 -10.43
C PRO A 21 15.10 8.57 -10.07
N PRO A 22 16.25 7.93 -9.82
CA PRO A 22 17.50 8.64 -9.56
C PRO A 22 17.88 9.48 -10.77
N THR A 23 18.48 10.65 -10.51
CA THR A 23 18.74 11.75 -11.46
C THR A 23 19.59 11.38 -12.69
N SER A 24 20.14 10.16 -12.75
CA SER A 24 20.95 9.62 -13.85
C SER A 24 20.16 8.84 -14.92
N ALA A 25 18.83 8.72 -14.83
CA ALA A 25 18.06 7.96 -15.82
C ALA A 25 17.91 8.75 -17.15
N ALA A 26 18.61 8.28 -18.20
CA ALA A 26 18.70 8.92 -19.52
C ALA A 26 17.38 8.98 -20.32
N THR A 27 16.32 8.35 -19.85
CA THR A 27 14.97 8.43 -20.42
C THR A 27 13.96 8.34 -19.28
N THR A 28 13.61 9.48 -18.70
CA THR A 28 12.60 9.50 -17.64
C THR A 28 11.20 9.43 -18.26
N PRO A 29 10.39 8.38 -17.99
CA PRO A 29 8.97 8.40 -18.31
C PRO A 29 8.31 9.66 -17.72
N THR A 30 7.29 10.18 -18.41
CA THR A 30 6.57 11.37 -17.96
C THR A 30 6.04 11.16 -16.54
N ALA A 31 5.89 12.25 -15.78
CA ALA A 31 5.36 12.16 -14.41
C ALA A 31 4.01 11.42 -14.34
N GLN A 32 3.17 11.56 -15.38
CA GLN A 32 1.93 10.81 -15.55
C GLN A 32 2.16 9.29 -15.64
N GLN A 33 3.12 8.84 -16.46
CA GLN A 33 3.43 7.43 -16.61
C GLN A 33 3.97 6.83 -15.31
N ARG A 34 4.84 7.57 -14.61
CA ARG A 34 5.35 7.15 -13.29
C ARG A 34 4.25 7.02 -12.24
N ALA A 35 3.29 7.95 -12.23
CA ALA A 35 2.14 7.88 -11.33
C ALA A 35 1.21 6.71 -11.67
N HIS A 36 1.01 6.42 -12.97
CA HIS A 36 0.24 5.26 -13.42
C HIS A 36 0.89 3.94 -13.03
N ASP A 37 2.20 3.81 -13.27
CA ASP A 37 2.96 2.60 -12.93
C ASP A 37 2.99 2.37 -11.41
N PHE A 38 3.16 3.45 -10.63
CA PHE A 38 3.04 3.37 -9.18
C PHE A 38 1.65 2.92 -8.73
N ALA A 39 0.58 3.49 -9.30
CA ALA A 39 -0.78 3.09 -8.96
C ALA A 39 -1.05 1.61 -9.28
N ALA A 40 -0.48 1.10 -10.36
CA ALA A 40 -0.56 -0.32 -10.72
C ALA A 40 0.19 -1.19 -9.69
N HIS A 41 1.40 -0.81 -9.30
CA HIS A 41 2.17 -1.53 -8.28
C HIS A 41 1.50 -1.54 -6.90
N VAL A 42 0.93 -0.41 -6.48
CA VAL A 42 0.18 -0.32 -5.21
C VAL A 42 -1.07 -1.18 -5.27
N SER A 43 -1.79 -1.18 -6.38
CA SER A 43 -2.99 -2.02 -6.56
C SER A 43 -2.66 -3.51 -6.47
N LEU A 44 -1.53 -3.94 -7.07
CA LEU A 44 -1.05 -5.31 -6.97
C LEU A 44 -0.68 -5.70 -5.53
N ALA A 45 0.05 -4.82 -4.83
CA ALA A 45 0.39 -5.04 -3.43
C ALA A 45 -0.86 -5.15 -2.54
N HIS A 46 -1.86 -4.32 -2.81
CA HIS A 46 -3.14 -4.35 -2.09
C HIS A 46 -3.92 -5.64 -2.35
N ALA A 47 -3.88 -6.18 -3.57
CA ALA A 47 -4.47 -7.48 -3.90
C ALA A 47 -3.78 -8.62 -3.13
N HIS A 48 -2.45 -8.62 -3.08
CA HIS A 48 -1.69 -9.63 -2.31
C HIS A 48 -1.99 -9.56 -0.81
N LEU A 49 -2.16 -8.35 -0.26
CA LEU A 49 -2.58 -8.17 1.15
C LEU A 49 -4.00 -8.66 1.39
N ALA A 50 -4.92 -8.44 0.44
CA ALA A 50 -6.28 -8.96 0.52
C ALA A 50 -6.31 -10.50 0.47
N ASP A 51 -5.48 -11.11 -0.37
CA ASP A 51 -5.35 -12.57 -0.44
C ASP A 51 -4.76 -13.15 0.85
N LEU A 52 -3.73 -12.52 1.42
CA LEU A 52 -3.16 -12.90 2.72
C LEU A 52 -4.18 -12.77 3.85
N ARG A 53 -4.96 -11.68 3.86
CA ARG A 53 -6.05 -11.49 4.82
C ARG A 53 -7.12 -12.57 4.68
N SER A 54 -7.52 -12.90 3.45
CA SER A 54 -8.48 -13.96 3.17
C SER A 54 -7.97 -15.33 3.63
N ALA A 55 -6.69 -15.62 3.41
CA ALA A 55 -6.05 -16.83 3.92
C ALA A 55 -6.01 -16.87 5.45
N ALA A 56 -5.72 -15.74 6.11
CA ALA A 56 -5.72 -15.61 7.57
C ALA A 56 -7.12 -15.70 8.19
N ASP A 57 -8.14 -15.15 7.52
CA ASP A 57 -9.53 -15.25 7.95
C ASP A 57 -10.08 -16.68 7.68
N GLY A 58 -9.57 -17.37 6.65
CA GLY A 58 -9.87 -18.76 6.33
C GLY A 58 -9.21 -19.78 7.26
N THR A 59 -8.08 -19.43 7.89
CA THR A 59 -7.43 -20.22 8.95
C THR A 59 -8.01 -19.96 10.34
N ARG A 60 -9.14 -19.23 10.45
CA ARG A 60 -9.85 -19.03 11.72
C ARG A 60 -10.08 -20.39 12.39
N PRO A 61 -9.42 -20.68 13.51
CA PRO A 61 -9.63 -21.94 14.21
C PRO A 61 -11.09 -21.95 14.64
N THR A 62 -11.85 -22.96 14.21
CA THR A 62 -13.06 -23.32 14.93
C THR A 62 -12.60 -23.63 16.34
N LEU A 63 -12.95 -22.77 17.30
CA LEU A 63 -12.72 -22.91 18.73
C LEU A 63 -13.31 -24.25 19.19
N GLY A 64 -12.52 -25.31 19.03
CA GLY A 64 -12.78 -26.66 19.46
C GLY A 64 -11.61 -27.08 20.35
N ALA A 65 -11.72 -26.72 21.62
CA ALA A 65 -11.11 -27.42 22.76
C ALA A 65 -9.77 -28.13 22.53
N SER A 66 -8.69 -27.39 22.30
CA SER A 66 -7.36 -27.84 22.72
C SER A 66 -6.47 -26.63 22.94
N GLY A 67 -6.20 -26.32 24.21
CA GLY A 67 -5.35 -25.21 24.61
C GLY A 67 -3.89 -25.56 24.38
N SER A 68 -3.35 -25.21 23.21
CA SER A 68 -1.93 -24.92 23.07
C SER A 68 -1.74 -23.41 23.12
N ASP A 69 -0.78 -22.93 23.93
CA ASP A 69 -0.39 -21.52 24.00
C ASP A 69 -0.12 -20.92 22.60
N GLU A 70 0.31 -21.76 21.66
CA GLU A 70 0.54 -21.45 20.25
C GLU A 70 -0.72 -20.89 19.55
N HIS A 71 -1.93 -21.40 19.84
CA HIS A 71 -3.16 -20.86 19.26
C HIS A 71 -3.52 -19.48 19.81
N VAL A 72 -3.17 -19.20 21.07
CA VAL A 72 -3.38 -17.88 21.69
C VAL A 72 -2.35 -16.88 21.15
N GLU A 73 -1.11 -17.33 20.92
CA GLU A 73 -0.04 -16.52 20.36
C GLU A 73 -0.32 -16.14 18.90
N VAL A 74 -0.70 -17.10 18.06
CA VAL A 74 -1.11 -16.85 16.67
C VAL A 74 -2.33 -15.91 16.61
N ALA A 75 -3.29 -16.06 17.52
CA ALA A 75 -4.44 -15.15 17.59
C ALA A 75 -4.04 -13.71 17.95
N ARG A 76 -3.02 -13.52 18.80
CA ARG A 76 -2.47 -12.20 19.12
C ARG A 76 -1.72 -11.61 17.93
N GLU A 77 -0.86 -12.39 17.28
CA GLU A 77 -0.14 -11.93 16.09
C GLU A 77 -1.09 -11.49 14.96
N ILE A 78 -2.18 -12.23 14.75
CA ILE A 78 -3.21 -11.85 13.78
C ILE A 78 -3.85 -10.50 14.14
N GLU A 79 -4.12 -10.25 15.43
CA GLU A 79 -4.72 -8.98 15.86
C GLU A 79 -3.74 -7.81 15.76
N ASP A 80 -2.46 -8.04 16.03
CA ASP A 80 -1.39 -7.04 15.84
C ASP A 80 -1.23 -6.68 14.35
N ILE A 81 -1.22 -7.68 13.46
CA ILE A 81 -1.20 -7.46 12.00
C ILE A 81 -2.43 -6.66 11.56
N ARG A 82 -3.62 -6.97 12.09
CA ARG A 82 -4.86 -6.21 11.79
C ARG A 82 -4.79 -4.77 12.30
N ALA A 83 -4.16 -4.53 13.43
CA ALA A 83 -3.95 -3.17 13.95
C ALA A 83 -2.98 -2.39 13.05
N ASP A 84 -1.91 -3.02 12.59
CA ASP A 84 -0.94 -2.38 11.69
C ASP A 84 -1.55 -2.05 10.32
N ILE A 85 -2.32 -2.97 9.73
CA ILE A 85 -3.07 -2.74 8.48
C ILE A 85 -3.98 -1.51 8.63
N ARG A 86 -4.75 -1.41 9.72
CA ARG A 86 -5.62 -0.25 9.96
C ARG A 86 -4.85 1.07 10.01
N ARG A 87 -3.68 1.11 10.66
CA ARG A 87 -2.84 2.32 10.70
C ARG A 87 -2.31 2.69 9.31
N LYS A 88 -1.92 1.69 8.50
CA LYS A 88 -1.48 1.92 7.12
C LYS A 88 -2.61 2.47 6.25
N ASP A 89 -3.82 1.95 6.40
CA ASP A 89 -5.00 2.46 5.70
C ASP A 89 -5.28 3.94 6.04
N GLU A 90 -5.18 4.32 7.32
CA GLU A 90 -5.32 5.73 7.74
C GLU A 90 -4.25 6.65 7.14
N VAL A 91 -3.03 6.16 6.97
CA VAL A 91 -1.95 6.92 6.32
C VAL A 91 -2.24 7.07 4.82
N LEU A 92 -2.68 6.00 4.16
CA LEU A 92 -3.03 6.01 2.74
C LEU A 92 -4.20 6.95 2.44
N GLU A 93 -5.25 6.95 3.28
CA GLU A 93 -6.38 7.86 3.13
C GLU A 93 -5.97 9.33 3.30
N ARG A 94 -5.08 9.64 4.27
CA ARG A 94 -4.52 11.00 4.40
C ARG A 94 -3.73 11.43 3.17
N HIS A 95 -2.90 10.54 2.60
CA HIS A 95 -2.14 10.85 1.39
C HIS A 95 -3.06 11.03 0.18
N ARG A 96 -4.10 10.21 0.06
CA ARG A 96 -5.13 10.36 -0.99
C ARG A 96 -5.82 11.71 -0.88
N GLY A 97 -6.17 12.15 0.32
CA GLY A 97 -6.72 13.49 0.57
C GLY A 97 -5.78 14.61 0.12
N MET A 98 -4.52 14.59 0.56
CA MET A 98 -3.52 15.59 0.16
C MET A 98 -3.30 15.64 -1.36
N LEU A 99 -3.21 14.48 -2.02
CA LEU A 99 -3.07 14.41 -3.48
C LEU A 99 -4.30 14.97 -4.19
N GLY A 100 -5.50 14.72 -3.65
CA GLY A 100 -6.75 15.31 -4.14
C GLY A 100 -6.74 16.84 -4.07
N GLU A 101 -6.33 17.41 -2.93
CA GLU A 101 -6.21 18.86 -2.76
C GLU A 101 -5.15 19.46 -3.69
N LEU A 102 -3.99 18.81 -3.83
CA LEU A 102 -2.93 19.25 -4.72
C LEU A 102 -3.40 19.24 -6.18
N GLY A 103 -4.12 18.20 -6.59
CA GLY A 103 -4.72 18.09 -7.92
C GLY A 103 -5.76 19.17 -8.20
N GLN A 104 -6.54 19.58 -7.20
CA GLN A 104 -7.47 20.72 -7.33
C GLN A 104 -6.75 22.05 -7.43
N LYS A 105 -5.67 22.26 -6.66
CA LYS A 105 -4.84 23.47 -6.76
C LYS A 105 -4.18 23.59 -8.13
N LEU A 106 -3.63 22.49 -8.65
CA LEU A 106 -3.04 22.46 -9.99
C LEU A 106 -4.07 22.79 -11.08
N ARG A 107 -5.29 22.27 -10.97
CA ARG A 107 -6.39 22.64 -11.89
C ARG A 107 -6.74 24.12 -11.82
N ARG A 108 -6.88 24.68 -10.62
CA ARG A 108 -7.13 26.13 -10.45
C ARG A 108 -6.04 26.99 -11.07
N MET A 109 -4.76 26.67 -10.83
CA MET A 109 -3.65 27.41 -11.44
C MET A 109 -3.62 27.25 -12.98
N ALA A 110 -4.02 26.10 -13.50
CA ALA A 110 -4.10 25.90 -14.95
C ALA A 110 -5.24 26.73 -15.57
N ASP A 111 -6.40 26.80 -14.90
CA ASP A 111 -7.54 27.61 -15.35
C ASP A 111 -7.24 29.11 -15.25
N GLU A 112 -6.54 29.55 -14.21
CA GLU A 112 -6.08 30.94 -14.03
C GLU A 112 -5.08 31.34 -15.13
N ASN A 113 -4.11 30.48 -15.46
CA ASN A 113 -3.12 30.75 -16.52
C ASN A 113 -3.68 30.64 -17.95
N ALA A 114 -4.84 30.01 -18.15
CA ALA A 114 -5.49 29.88 -19.47
C ALA A 114 -6.43 31.06 -19.79
N GLY A 115 -6.73 31.90 -18.79
CA GLY A 115 -7.59 33.08 -18.91
C GLY A 115 -6.84 34.41 -19.13
N GLU A 116 -5.51 34.41 -19.05
CA GLU A 116 -4.62 35.53 -19.44
C GLU A 116 -4.11 35.35 -20.88
#